data_AF-A0A2H6MZN2-F1
#
_entry.id   AF-A0A2H6MZN2-F1
#
_cell.length_a   1.000
_cell.length_b   1.000
_cell.length_c   1.000
_cell.angle_alpha   90.00
_cell.angle_beta   90.00
_cell.angle_gamma   90.00
#
_symmetry.space_group_name_H-M   'P 1'
#
loop_
_entity.id
_entity.type
_entity.pdbx_description
1 polymer ?
#
loop_
_entity_poly.entity_id
_entity_poly.type
_entity_poly.pdbx_seq_one_letter_code
_entity_poly.pdbx_strand_id
1 'polypeptide(L)'
;ENPNEALTVALEEARAWRKKRSQRYSLPTAFQSCPFGAAIHKMQPWFHGHISREDTQRLIIQQGLVDGLFLVRESQRNPKGFVLSLSHTQKVKHYLILPCEEEGCLYYTMDDGQTRFADLIQLVEFHQINRGILPCKLKHYCTCVAL
;
A
#
# COMPACT_ATOMS: atom_id res chain seq x y z
N GLU A 1 41.23 24.68 39.16
CA GLU A 1 40.01 24.00 38.63
C GLU A 1 39.95 22.58 39.16
N ASN A 2 38.82 22.18 39.74
CA ASN A 2 38.67 20.87 40.39
C ASN A 2 38.25 19.83 39.33
N PRO A 3 39.07 18.79 39.04
CA PRO A 3 38.80 17.85 37.96
C PRO A 3 37.52 17.03 38.17
N ASN A 4 37.11 16.83 39.42
CA ASN A 4 35.88 16.11 39.76
C ASN A 4 34.61 16.94 39.49
N GLU A 5 34.71 18.27 39.64
CA GLU A 5 33.64 19.21 39.33
C GLU A 5 33.41 19.27 37.82
N ALA A 6 34.49 19.36 37.03
CA ALA A 6 34.44 19.33 35.58
C ALA A 6 33.82 18.03 35.02
N LEU A 7 34.15 16.88 35.61
CA LEU A 7 33.56 15.58 35.21
C LEU A 7 32.05 15.52 35.52
N THR A 8 31.64 16.10 36.64
CA THR A 8 30.23 16.11 37.06
C THR A 8 29.41 17.00 36.13
N VAL A 9 29.92 18.20 35.82
CA VAL A 9 29.30 19.12 34.85
C VAL A 9 29.22 18.46 33.47
N ALA A 10 30.30 17.82 32.99
CA ALA A 10 30.30 17.13 31.70
C ALA A 10 29.26 15.98 31.63
N LEU A 11 29.07 15.22 32.72
CA LEU A 11 28.06 14.17 32.81
C LEU A 11 26.63 14.71 32.84
N GLU A 12 26.40 15.81 33.56
CA GLU A 12 25.10 16.48 33.60
C GLU A 12 24.75 17.12 32.25
N GLU A 13 25.71 17.79 31.62
CA GLU A 13 25.56 18.31 30.26
C GLU A 13 25.27 17.17 29.28
N ALA A 14 26.02 16.07 29.30
CA ALA A 14 25.76 14.91 28.44
C ALA A 14 24.36 14.31 28.64
N ARG A 15 23.87 14.25 29.88
CA ARG A 15 22.50 13.80 30.22
C ARG A 15 21.44 14.79 29.71
N ALA A 16 21.69 16.09 29.85
CA ALA A 16 20.80 17.15 29.36
C ALA A 16 20.73 17.16 27.82
N TRP A 17 21.86 16.99 27.14
CA TRP A 17 21.93 16.82 25.69
C TRP A 17 21.17 15.57 25.23
N ARG A 18 21.27 14.44 25.94
CA ARG A 18 20.51 13.21 25.61
C ARG A 18 19.00 13.41 25.76
N LYS A 19 18.52 14.11 26.80
CA LYS A 19 17.09 14.49 26.95
C LYS A 19 16.63 15.44 25.85
N LYS A 20 17.43 16.45 25.50
CA LYS A 20 17.10 17.47 24.48
C LYS A 20 17.17 16.93 23.04
N ARG A 21 17.97 15.88 22.79
CA ARG A 21 18.01 15.16 21.51
C ARG A 21 16.85 14.17 21.40
N SER A 22 16.50 13.50 22.51
CA SER A 22 15.26 12.70 22.60
C SER A 22 14.04 13.57 22.30
N GLN A 23 13.93 14.78 22.87
CA GLN A 23 12.84 15.72 22.55
C GLN A 23 12.84 16.25 21.10
N ARG A 24 14.02 16.41 20.47
CA ARG A 24 14.12 16.93 19.09
C ARG A 24 13.86 15.87 18.01
N TYR A 25 14.03 14.59 18.34
CA TYR A 25 13.62 13.45 17.50
C TYR A 25 12.40 12.70 18.05
N SER A 26 11.78 13.24 19.11
CA SER A 26 10.39 12.93 19.43
C SER A 26 9.52 13.63 18.38
N LEU A 27 9.57 13.13 17.15
CA LEU A 27 8.32 12.98 16.42
C LEU A 27 7.36 12.32 17.40
N PRO A 28 6.13 12.81 17.56
CA PRO A 28 5.18 12.13 18.42
C PRO A 28 5.21 10.66 18.00
N THR A 29 5.68 9.79 18.90
CA THR A 29 5.49 8.34 18.82
C THR A 29 4.03 8.09 19.15
N ALA A 30 3.20 8.65 18.30
CA ALA A 30 2.07 8.00 17.79
C ALA A 30 2.23 8.22 16.28
N PHE A 31 2.70 7.19 15.59
CA PHE A 31 1.84 6.63 14.55
C PHE A 31 0.49 6.37 15.23
N GLN A 32 -0.25 7.45 15.49
CA GLN A 32 -1.67 7.47 15.40
C GLN A 32 -1.86 6.85 14.03
N SER A 33 -2.26 5.58 14.04
CA SER A 33 -3.22 5.07 13.10
C SER A 33 -4.09 6.25 12.72
N CYS A 34 -3.77 6.92 11.62
CA CYS A 34 -4.56 8.04 11.15
C CYS A 34 -5.96 7.44 10.98
N PRO A 35 -6.98 7.85 11.76
CA PRO A 35 -8.35 7.53 11.41
C PRO A 35 -8.76 8.37 10.17
N PHE A 36 -7.86 9.26 9.73
CA PHE A 36 -7.94 10.15 8.58
C PHE A 36 -7.03 9.74 7.42
N GLY A 37 -6.59 8.49 7.37
CA GLY A 37 -6.32 7.86 6.08
C GLY A 37 -7.68 7.61 5.43
N ALA A 38 -8.32 8.65 4.89
CA ALA A 38 -9.42 8.44 3.96
C ALA A 38 -8.96 7.33 3.01
N ALA A 39 -9.85 6.41 2.65
CA ALA A 39 -9.52 5.36 1.71
C ALA A 39 -9.21 6.03 0.34
N ILE A 40 -8.02 6.65 0.17
CA ILE A 40 -7.65 7.52 -0.95
C ILE A 40 -7.66 6.71 -2.25
N HIS A 41 -7.44 5.39 -2.14
CA HIS A 41 -7.68 4.46 -3.23
C HIS A 41 -9.09 4.57 -3.84
N LYS A 42 -10.12 4.93 -3.05
CA LYS A 42 -11.50 5.15 -3.54
C LYS A 42 -11.61 6.34 -4.49
N MET A 43 -10.66 7.26 -4.47
CA MET A 43 -10.59 8.40 -5.40
C MET A 43 -9.78 8.07 -6.65
N GLN A 44 -9.20 6.87 -6.74
CA GLN A 44 -8.35 6.50 -7.87
C GLN A 44 -9.18 5.98 -9.03
N PRO A 45 -8.86 6.37 -10.28
CA PRO A 45 -9.66 6.01 -11.45
C PRO A 45 -9.61 4.51 -11.80
N TRP A 46 -8.62 3.79 -11.28
CA TRP A 46 -8.48 2.34 -11.42
C TRP A 46 -9.26 1.55 -10.36
N PHE A 47 -9.83 2.22 -9.35
CA PHE A 47 -10.57 1.56 -8.28
C PHE A 47 -12.07 1.57 -8.55
N HIS A 48 -12.66 0.38 -8.62
CA HIS A 48 -14.05 0.19 -9.01
C HIS A 48 -14.96 -0.21 -7.83
N GLY A 49 -14.44 -0.17 -6.60
CA GLY A 49 -15.23 -0.46 -5.40
C GLY A 49 -15.82 -1.87 -5.41
N HIS A 50 -17.10 -1.98 -5.04
CA HIS A 50 -17.80 -3.24 -4.90
C HIS A 50 -18.44 -3.69 -6.23
N ILE A 51 -17.62 -4.27 -7.11
CA ILE A 51 -18.09 -4.93 -8.34
C ILE A 51 -17.82 -6.44 -8.31
N SER A 52 -18.70 -7.20 -8.95
CA SER A 52 -18.57 -8.66 -9.04
C SER A 52 -17.38 -9.05 -9.93
N ARG A 53 -16.93 -10.31 -9.79
CA ARG A 53 -15.91 -10.86 -10.69
C ARG A 53 -16.42 -10.87 -12.14
N GLU A 54 -17.68 -11.19 -12.31
CA GLU A 54 -18.35 -11.34 -13.60
C GLU A 54 -18.47 -9.98 -14.30
N ASP A 55 -18.89 -8.94 -13.58
CA ASP A 55 -18.93 -7.57 -14.10
C ASP A 55 -17.53 -7.06 -14.43
N THR A 56 -16.54 -7.36 -13.58
CA THR A 56 -15.14 -7.02 -13.86
C THR A 56 -14.68 -7.61 -15.19
N GLN A 57 -14.96 -8.90 -15.42
CA GLN A 57 -14.61 -9.56 -16.68
C GLN A 57 -15.33 -8.90 -17.86
N ARG A 58 -16.63 -8.62 -17.72
CA ARG A 58 -17.43 -7.93 -18.75
C ARG A 58 -16.83 -6.57 -19.12
N LEU A 59 -16.49 -5.73 -18.14
CA LEU A 59 -15.91 -4.40 -18.38
C LEU A 59 -14.56 -4.48 -19.10
N ILE A 60 -13.68 -5.38 -18.67
CA ILE A 60 -12.36 -5.57 -19.32
C ILE A 60 -12.52 -6.10 -20.74
N ILE A 61 -13.49 -7.00 -20.98
CA ILE A 61 -13.81 -7.50 -22.32
C ILE A 61 -14.35 -6.39 -23.22
N GLN A 62 -15.28 -5.57 -22.72
CA GLN A 62 -15.84 -4.44 -23.46
C GLN A 62 -14.78 -3.41 -23.87
N GLN A 63 -13.72 -3.26 -23.07
CA GLN A 63 -12.59 -2.39 -23.36
C GLN A 63 -11.48 -3.08 -24.18
N GLY A 64 -11.73 -4.27 -24.72
CA GLY A 64 -10.92 -4.88 -25.78
C GLY A 64 -9.81 -5.82 -25.33
N LEU A 65 -9.80 -6.28 -24.06
CA LEU A 65 -8.82 -7.26 -23.56
C LEU A 65 -7.34 -6.88 -23.79
N VAL A 66 -7.03 -5.58 -23.80
CA VAL A 66 -5.68 -5.09 -24.07
C VAL A 66 -4.69 -5.54 -22.99
N ASP A 67 -3.51 -6.00 -23.39
CA ASP A 67 -2.46 -6.43 -22.46
C ASP A 67 -2.05 -5.30 -21.51
N GLY A 68 -2.13 -5.56 -20.21
CA GLY A 68 -1.87 -4.54 -19.18
C GLY A 68 -3.10 -3.71 -18.79
N LEU A 69 -4.28 -4.00 -19.35
CA LEU A 69 -5.56 -3.41 -18.92
C LEU A 69 -5.95 -3.97 -17.56
N PHE A 70 -6.24 -3.11 -16.58
CA PHE A 70 -6.53 -3.56 -15.22
C PHE A 70 -7.57 -2.71 -14.50
N LEU A 71 -8.08 -3.26 -13.40
CA LEU A 71 -8.81 -2.52 -12.35
C LEU A 71 -8.59 -3.18 -11.00
N VAL A 72 -8.82 -2.43 -9.92
CA VAL A 72 -8.84 -2.95 -8.55
C VAL A 72 -10.25 -2.83 -7.99
N ARG A 73 -10.70 -3.86 -7.27
CA ARG A 73 -12.01 -3.92 -6.65
C ARG A 73 -11.95 -4.51 -5.25
N GLU A 74 -13.01 -4.37 -4.49
CA GLU A 74 -13.17 -5.05 -3.21
C GLU A 74 -13.32 -6.58 -3.41
N SER A 75 -12.76 -7.36 -2.49
CA SER A 75 -12.90 -8.81 -2.50
C SER A 75 -14.23 -9.23 -1.90
N GLN A 76 -15.07 -9.91 -2.68
CA GLN A 76 -16.35 -10.45 -2.19
C GLN A 76 -16.18 -11.61 -1.19
N ARG A 77 -15.02 -12.29 -1.20
CA ARG A 77 -14.76 -13.47 -0.37
C ARG A 77 -13.88 -13.18 0.84
N ASN A 78 -13.08 -12.11 0.80
CA ASN A 78 -12.09 -11.81 1.83
C ASN A 78 -12.37 -10.43 2.42
N PRO A 79 -12.92 -10.37 3.65
CA PRO A 79 -13.12 -9.10 4.33
C PRO A 79 -11.81 -8.30 4.40
N LYS A 80 -11.88 -7.00 4.08
CA LYS A 80 -10.71 -6.09 4.00
C LYS A 80 -9.68 -6.42 2.91
N GLY A 81 -9.92 -7.44 2.10
CA GLY A 81 -9.11 -7.78 0.94
C GLY A 81 -9.59 -7.07 -0.34
N PHE A 82 -8.69 -6.98 -1.31
CA PHE A 82 -8.96 -6.42 -2.63
C PHE A 82 -8.59 -7.42 -3.71
N VAL A 83 -8.97 -7.14 -4.95
CA VAL A 83 -8.62 -7.96 -6.11
C VAL A 83 -8.12 -7.06 -7.23
N LEU A 84 -6.89 -7.28 -7.68
CA LEU A 84 -6.37 -6.72 -8.93
C LEU A 84 -6.79 -7.65 -10.07
N SER A 85 -7.57 -7.14 -11.01
CA SER A 85 -7.97 -7.88 -12.21
C SER A 85 -7.22 -7.32 -13.42
N LEU A 86 -6.49 -8.18 -14.13
CA LEU A 86 -5.55 -7.82 -15.19
C LEU A 86 -5.84 -8.63 -16.46
N SER A 87 -5.93 -7.95 -17.60
CA SER A 87 -5.95 -8.58 -18.93
C SER A 87 -4.53 -8.86 -19.41
N HIS A 88 -4.31 -10.08 -19.88
CA HIS A 88 -3.10 -10.47 -20.59
C HIS A 88 -3.38 -11.67 -21.48
N THR A 89 -2.87 -11.65 -22.72
CA THR A 89 -3.05 -12.74 -23.71
C THR A 89 -4.53 -13.09 -23.90
N GLN A 90 -5.39 -12.07 -24.03
CA GLN A 90 -6.84 -12.23 -24.20
C GLN A 90 -7.55 -12.95 -23.03
N LYS A 91 -6.93 -12.96 -21.84
CA LYS A 91 -7.49 -13.57 -20.62
C LYS A 91 -7.44 -12.59 -19.46
N VAL A 92 -8.49 -12.60 -18.66
CA VAL A 92 -8.55 -11.87 -17.39
C VAL A 92 -8.03 -12.75 -16.26
N LYS A 93 -7.00 -12.29 -15.56
CA LYS A 93 -6.45 -12.92 -14.36
C LYS A 93 -6.79 -12.07 -13.13
N HIS A 94 -7.04 -12.73 -12.00
CA HIS A 94 -7.41 -12.06 -10.76
C HIS A 94 -6.38 -12.40 -9.68
N TYR A 95 -5.81 -11.37 -9.07
CA TYR A 95 -4.81 -11.46 -8.02
C TYR A 95 -5.41 -10.94 -6.73
N LEU A 96 -5.44 -11.80 -5.72
CA LEU A 96 -5.96 -11.43 -4.40
C LEU A 96 -4.92 -10.56 -3.70
N ILE A 97 -5.34 -9.41 -3.22
CA ILE A 97 -4.55 -8.51 -2.39
C ILE A 97 -5.07 -8.66 -0.96
N LEU A 98 -4.22 -9.17 -0.08
CA LEU A 98 -4.57 -9.39 1.33
C LEU A 98 -3.83 -8.43 2.24
N PRO A 99 -4.46 -7.98 3.33
CA PRO A 99 -3.76 -7.33 4.41
C PRO A 99 -2.81 -8.34 5.09
N CYS A 100 -1.62 -7.89 5.46
CA CYS A 100 -0.71 -8.59 6.36
C CYS A 100 -0.14 -7.61 7.38
N GLU A 101 0.31 -8.13 8.53
CA GLU A 101 0.88 -7.32 9.59
C GLU A 101 2.33 -7.75 9.86
N GLU A 102 3.21 -6.76 10.01
CA GLU A 102 4.61 -6.96 10.38
C GLU A 102 5.01 -5.84 11.35
N GLU A 103 5.55 -6.22 12.52
CA GLU A 103 5.98 -5.28 13.56
C GLU A 103 4.88 -4.27 14.00
N GLY A 104 3.61 -4.68 13.92
CA GLY A 104 2.46 -3.84 14.24
C GLY A 104 2.07 -2.84 13.14
N CYS A 105 2.72 -2.89 11.98
CA CYS A 105 2.37 -2.12 10.80
C CYS A 105 1.53 -2.97 9.83
N LEU A 106 0.46 -2.38 9.29
CA LEU A 106 -0.40 -2.99 8.28
C LEU A 106 0.19 -2.76 6.88
N TYR A 107 0.26 -3.83 6.09
CA TYR A 107 0.67 -3.83 4.70
C TYR A 107 -0.32 -4.58 3.83
N TYR A 108 -0.16 -4.46 2.52
CA TYR A 108 -0.86 -5.25 1.51
C TYR A 108 0.13 -6.08 0.70
N THR A 109 -0.27 -7.30 0.33
CA THR A 109 0.55 -8.26 -0.41
C THR A 109 -0.28 -9.04 -1.43
N MET A 110 0.36 -9.50 -2.51
CA MET A 110 -0.21 -10.46 -3.47
C MET A 110 0.55 -11.79 -3.55
N ASP A 111 1.64 -11.94 -2.79
CA ASP A 111 2.59 -13.07 -2.85
C ASP A 111 2.96 -13.57 -1.45
N ASP A 112 1.95 -13.75 -0.60
CA ASP A 112 2.08 -14.29 0.76
C ASP A 112 3.10 -13.56 1.64
N GLY A 113 3.26 -12.25 1.39
CA GLY A 113 4.08 -11.34 2.19
C GLY A 113 5.54 -11.27 1.74
N GLN A 114 5.90 -11.81 0.57
CA GLN A 114 7.24 -11.63 -0.01
C GLN A 114 7.45 -10.17 -0.45
N THR A 115 6.42 -9.56 -1.05
CA THR A 115 6.40 -8.16 -1.43
C THR A 115 5.28 -7.44 -0.67
N ARG A 116 5.63 -6.35 0.00
CA ARG A 116 4.73 -5.61 0.89
C ARG A 116 4.59 -4.17 0.44
N PHE A 117 3.36 -3.67 0.49
CA PHE A 117 3.02 -2.31 0.12
C PHE A 117 2.27 -1.63 1.27
N ALA A 118 2.58 -0.37 1.56
CA ALA A 118 1.92 0.41 2.59
C ALA A 118 0.44 0.65 2.26
N ASP A 119 0.11 0.81 0.97
CA ASP A 119 -1.25 0.97 0.49
C ASP A 119 -1.42 0.44 -0.96
N LEU A 120 -2.66 0.50 -1.46
CA LEU A 120 -2.99 0.07 -2.83
C LEU A 120 -2.39 0.98 -3.91
N ILE A 121 -2.13 2.25 -3.61
CA ILE A 121 -1.57 3.20 -4.57
C ILE A 121 -0.13 2.80 -4.87
N GLN A 122 0.67 2.59 -3.83
CA GLN A 122 2.04 2.11 -3.94
C GLN A 122 2.11 0.76 -4.66
N LEU A 123 1.16 -0.15 -4.36
CA LEU A 123 1.07 -1.45 -5.04
C LEU A 123 0.86 -1.27 -6.55
N VAL A 124 -0.09 -0.41 -6.95
CA VAL A 124 -0.38 -0.16 -8.37
C VAL A 124 0.81 0.52 -9.06
N GLU A 125 1.37 1.57 -8.47
CA GLU A 125 2.52 2.30 -9.02
C GLU A 125 3.73 1.38 -9.21
N PHE A 126 4.03 0.54 -8.23
CA PHE A 126 5.09 -0.46 -8.35
C PHE A 126 4.84 -1.38 -9.54
N HIS A 127 3.61 -1.88 -9.71
CA HIS A 127 3.27 -2.82 -10.77
C HIS A 127 3.10 -2.16 -12.16
N GLN A 128 3.01 -0.83 -12.23
CA GLN A 128 3.11 -0.07 -13.48
C GLN A 128 4.56 -0.03 -14.01
N ILE A 129 5.55 -0.03 -13.11
CA ILE A 129 6.97 0.02 -13.45
C ILE A 129 7.60 -1.38 -13.52
N ASN A 130 7.17 -2.28 -12.64
CA ASN A 130 7.73 -3.62 -12.45
C ASN A 130 6.66 -4.69 -12.66
N ARG A 131 7.00 -5.84 -13.24
CA ARG A 131 5.99 -6.91 -13.37
C ARG A 131 5.69 -7.60 -12.04
N GLY A 132 6.69 -7.70 -11.14
CA GLY A 132 6.58 -8.52 -9.93
C GLY A 132 6.16 -9.96 -10.26
N ILE A 133 5.08 -10.41 -9.63
CA ILE A 133 4.44 -11.72 -9.90
C ILE A 133 3.44 -11.69 -11.07
N LEU A 134 3.13 -10.51 -11.62
CA LEU A 134 2.17 -10.35 -12.70
C LEU A 134 2.80 -10.78 -14.03
N PRO A 135 2.00 -11.26 -15.00
CA PRO A 135 2.51 -11.71 -16.29
C PRO A 135 2.95 -10.54 -17.19
N CYS A 136 2.42 -9.34 -16.95
CA CYS A 136 2.86 -8.10 -17.58
C CYS A 136 2.68 -6.92 -16.62
N LYS A 137 3.30 -5.78 -16.94
CA LYS A 137 3.13 -4.52 -16.18
C LYS A 137 1.71 -3.98 -16.35
N LEU A 138 1.22 -3.28 -15.34
CA LEU A 138 0.00 -2.50 -15.44
C LEU A 138 0.24 -1.32 -16.39
N LYS A 139 -0.65 -1.11 -17.36
CA LYS A 139 -0.48 -0.07 -18.39
C LYS A 139 -1.68 0.85 -18.50
N HIS A 140 -2.88 0.28 -18.55
CA HIS A 140 -4.11 1.00 -18.81
C HIS A 140 -5.12 0.62 -17.75
N TYR A 141 -5.77 1.58 -17.11
CA TYR A 141 -6.86 1.26 -16.18
C TYR A 141 -8.20 1.21 -16.91
N CYS A 142 -9.11 0.38 -16.41
CA CYS A 142 -10.44 0.25 -16.96
C CYS A 142 -11.24 1.53 -16.70
N THR A 143 -11.76 2.14 -17.76
CA THR A 143 -12.56 3.37 -17.71
C THR A 143 -14.05 3.09 -17.83
N CYS A 144 -14.42 1.88 -18.25
CA CYS A 144 -15.82 1.45 -18.28
C CYS A 144 -16.33 1.28 -16.85
N VAL A 145 -17.56 1.73 -16.58
CA VAL A 145 -18.19 1.62 -15.26
C VAL A 145 -19.33 0.62 -15.35
N ALA A 146 -19.51 -0.19 -14.31
CA ALA A 146 -20.70 -1.04 -14.19
C ALA A 146 -21.93 -0.13 -13.99
N LEU A 147 -22.86 -0.18 -14.95
CA LEU A 147 -24.19 0.45 -14.86
C LEU A 147 -25.13 -0.38 -13.98
#